data_AF-A0A7Y0A2Z2-F1
#
_entry.id   AF-A0A7Y0A2Z2-F1
#
_cell.length_a   1.000
_cell.length_b   1.000
_cell.length_c   1.000
_cell.angle_alpha   90.00
_cell.angle_beta   90.00
_cell.angle_gamma   90.00
#
_symmetry.space_group_name_H-M   'P 1'
#
loop_
_entity.id
_entity.type
_entity.pdbx_description
1 polymer ?
#
loop_
_entity_poly.entity_id
_entity_poly.type
_entity_poly.pdbx_seq_one_letter_code
_entity_poly.pdbx_strand_id
1 'polypeptide(L)'
;MNRHTFARYVSLLSPVLLCACAGTPFQTAANYHPETEARVRVYWGANVTFYMNTACVTGEAKHFVASKPGLSSLSNKTVGMPVPSDAARYFHEYIVPAGEPMTVHAQVVSERFIGGKRYRAIDAAKSSTFVPEHGHNYEIFVQDNDGPDEIFARELVSGANGISTVPHPLKPTGTCKL
;
A
#
# COMPACT_ATOMS: atom_id res chain seq x y z
N MET A 1 -56.97 -60.96 8.28
CA MET A 1 -57.93 -59.96 7.77
C MET A 1 -57.95 -58.77 8.73
N ASN A 2 -57.46 -57.63 8.23
CA ASN A 2 -57.51 -56.21 8.68
C ASN A 2 -58.15 -55.78 10.01
N ARG A 3 -57.45 -54.91 10.78
CA ARG A 3 -57.61 -53.41 10.85
C ARG A 3 -56.81 -52.86 12.06
N HIS A 4 -55.73 -52.09 11.83
CA HIS A 4 -55.62 -50.62 11.95
C HIS A 4 -55.79 -50.01 13.35
N THR A 5 -54.70 -49.41 13.88
CA THR A 5 -54.74 -48.01 14.36
C THR A 5 -53.36 -47.35 14.30
N PHE A 6 -53.34 -46.17 13.67
CA PHE A 6 -52.23 -45.22 13.53
C PHE A 6 -52.16 -44.29 14.76
N ALA A 7 -50.95 -44.01 15.28
CA ALA A 7 -50.64 -42.83 16.08
C ALA A 7 -49.14 -42.53 15.87
N ARG A 8 -48.78 -41.58 14.99
CA ARG A 8 -48.54 -40.13 15.19
C ARG A 8 -47.25 -39.79 15.97
N TYR A 9 -46.45 -38.95 15.30
CA TYR A 9 -45.27 -38.17 15.73
C TYR A 9 -43.94 -38.92 15.84
N VAL A 10 -42.95 -38.55 15.00
CA VAL A 10 -41.77 -37.77 15.42
C VAL A 10 -41.13 -37.09 14.18
N SER A 11 -41.13 -35.76 14.24
CA SER A 11 -40.15 -34.78 13.76
C SER A 11 -39.43 -34.94 12.41
N LEU A 12 -39.89 -34.08 11.50
CA LEU A 12 -39.16 -33.21 10.56
C LEU A 12 -37.64 -33.03 10.82
N LEU A 13 -36.88 -33.17 9.71
CA LEU A 13 -35.78 -32.32 9.23
C LEU A 13 -34.74 -31.76 10.24
N SER A 14 -33.49 -32.16 10.05
CA SER A 14 -32.36 -31.21 9.98
C SER A 14 -31.15 -31.82 9.27
N PRO A 15 -30.76 -31.31 8.08
CA PRO A 15 -29.45 -31.60 7.51
C PRO A 15 -28.40 -30.86 8.34
N VAL A 16 -27.42 -31.60 8.86
CA VAL A 16 -26.29 -31.01 9.58
C VAL A 16 -25.52 -30.11 8.60
N LEU A 17 -25.49 -28.83 8.98
CA LEU A 17 -24.80 -27.70 8.38
C LEU A 17 -23.49 -28.02 7.65
N LEU A 18 -23.50 -27.77 6.35
CA LEU A 18 -22.32 -27.39 5.56
C LEU A 18 -21.86 -26.00 6.04
N CYS A 19 -20.89 -25.95 6.94
CA CYS A 19 -20.10 -24.74 7.19
C CYS A 19 -18.64 -24.97 6.77
N ALA A 20 -18.44 -25.29 5.48
CA ALA A 20 -17.19 -24.94 4.83
C ALA A 20 -17.31 -23.48 4.39
N CYS A 21 -16.99 -22.55 5.30
CA CYS A 21 -16.51 -21.24 4.88
C CYS A 21 -15.15 -21.47 4.21
N ALA A 22 -15.17 -21.92 2.95
CA ALA A 22 -14.03 -21.75 2.07
C ALA A 22 -13.84 -20.25 1.96
N GLY A 23 -12.92 -19.71 2.77
CA GLY A 23 -12.45 -18.36 2.64
C GLY A 23 -12.13 -18.17 1.17
N THR A 24 -12.79 -17.20 0.54
CA THR A 24 -12.55 -16.82 -0.84
C THR A 24 -11.03 -16.74 -1.01
N PRO A 25 -10.41 -17.46 -1.95
CA PRO A 25 -8.98 -17.33 -2.17
C PRO A 25 -8.76 -15.87 -2.53
N PHE A 26 -8.19 -15.11 -1.59
CA PHE A 26 -7.62 -13.81 -1.90
C PHE A 26 -6.67 -14.06 -3.05
N GLN A 27 -6.96 -13.43 -4.20
CA GLN A 27 -6.09 -13.47 -5.38
C GLN A 27 -4.65 -13.29 -4.92
N THR A 28 -3.82 -14.23 -5.35
CA THR A 28 -2.45 -14.46 -4.92
C THR A 28 -1.72 -13.12 -4.81
N ALA A 29 -1.43 -12.70 -3.57
CA ALA A 29 -0.42 -11.70 -3.33
C ALA A 29 0.81 -12.07 -4.17
N ALA A 30 1.46 -11.09 -4.81
CA ALA A 30 2.75 -11.32 -5.43
C ALA A 30 3.66 -12.09 -4.45
N ASN A 31 4.42 -13.06 -4.96
CA ASN A 31 5.25 -13.92 -4.11
C ASN A 31 6.26 -13.05 -3.35
N TYR A 32 6.00 -12.87 -2.05
CA TYR A 32 6.73 -11.96 -1.18
C TYR A 32 7.70 -12.76 -0.30
N HIS A 33 8.95 -12.34 -0.30
CA HIS A 33 10.07 -12.98 0.39
C HIS A 33 10.56 -12.10 1.55
N PRO A 34 9.96 -12.21 2.76
CA PRO A 34 10.30 -11.34 3.89
C PRO A 34 11.77 -11.40 4.31
N GLU A 35 12.48 -12.46 3.96
CA GLU A 35 13.92 -12.63 4.19
C GLU A 35 14.80 -11.68 3.35
N THR A 36 14.31 -11.17 2.22
CA THR A 36 15.06 -10.32 1.28
C THR A 36 14.32 -9.05 0.88
N GLU A 37 13.03 -8.94 1.22
CA GLU A 37 12.14 -7.90 0.71
C GLU A 37 11.36 -7.20 1.82
N ALA A 38 11.03 -5.95 1.55
CA ALA A 38 10.06 -5.15 2.26
C ALA A 38 8.86 -4.86 1.36
N ARG A 39 7.77 -4.36 1.95
CA ARG A 39 6.62 -3.89 1.19
C ARG A 39 6.35 -2.42 1.46
N VAL A 40 5.98 -1.70 0.42
CA VAL A 40 5.72 -0.26 0.48
C VAL A 40 4.37 0.04 -0.13
N ARG A 41 3.56 0.80 0.60
CA ARG A 41 2.28 1.35 0.14
C ARG A 41 2.46 2.84 -0.16
N VAL A 42 2.02 3.26 -1.34
CA VAL A 42 2.05 4.67 -1.77
C VAL A 42 0.63 5.13 -2.06
N TYR A 43 0.28 6.28 -1.52
CA TYR A 43 -1.04 6.87 -1.71
C TYR A 43 -1.11 7.75 -2.95
N TRP A 44 -2.31 7.84 -3.51
CA TRP A 44 -2.58 8.74 -4.62
C TRP A 44 -2.51 10.21 -4.17
N GLY A 45 -1.93 11.07 -5.01
CA GLY A 45 -1.87 12.53 -4.78
C GLY A 45 -0.65 13.18 -5.45
N ALA A 46 0.55 12.61 -5.22
CA ALA A 46 1.79 13.09 -5.83
C ALA A 46 2.31 12.12 -6.90
N ASN A 47 3.15 12.61 -7.82
CA ASN A 47 3.97 11.74 -8.66
C ASN A 47 5.16 11.24 -7.83
N VAL A 48 5.20 9.94 -7.54
CA VAL A 48 6.23 9.31 -6.73
C VAL A 48 7.01 8.34 -7.62
N THR A 49 8.33 8.48 -7.61
CA THR A 49 9.28 7.57 -8.25
C THR A 49 10.17 6.98 -7.18
N PHE A 50 10.33 5.66 -7.20
CA PHE A 50 11.31 5.00 -6.36
C PHE A 50 12.55 4.65 -7.17
N TYR A 51 13.72 4.98 -6.65
CA TYR A 51 15.03 4.58 -7.15
C TYR A 51 15.60 3.53 -6.19
N MET A 52 15.81 2.33 -6.69
CA MET A 52 16.30 1.19 -5.90
C MET A 52 17.82 1.24 -5.78
N ASN A 53 18.33 0.74 -4.66
CA ASN A 53 19.75 0.50 -4.41
C ASN A 53 20.61 1.77 -4.54
N THR A 54 20.04 2.92 -4.19
CA THR A 54 20.70 4.22 -4.24
C THR A 54 20.15 5.19 -3.20
N ALA A 55 21.03 6.07 -2.71
CA ALA A 55 20.71 7.16 -1.77
C ALA A 55 20.52 8.52 -2.47
N CYS A 56 20.41 8.52 -3.80
CA CYS A 56 20.29 9.72 -4.62
C CYS A 56 19.42 9.49 -5.87
N VAL A 57 18.97 10.57 -6.50
CA VAL A 57 18.18 10.52 -7.74
C VAL A 57 19.11 10.42 -8.94
N THR A 58 19.06 9.29 -9.66
CA THR A 58 19.88 9.05 -10.86
C THR A 58 19.14 8.21 -11.89
N GLY A 59 19.35 8.49 -13.18
CA GLY A 59 18.80 7.70 -14.27
C GLY A 59 19.41 6.29 -14.40
N GLU A 60 20.56 6.04 -13.79
CA GLU A 60 21.28 4.76 -13.88
C GLU A 60 20.71 3.70 -12.93
N ALA A 61 20.13 4.12 -11.82
CA ALA A 61 19.51 3.21 -10.87
C ALA A 61 18.21 2.64 -11.43
N LYS A 62 17.92 1.38 -11.10
CA LYS A 62 16.60 0.79 -11.38
C LYS A 62 15.53 1.62 -10.69
N HIS A 63 14.56 2.11 -11.45
CA HIS A 63 13.51 2.98 -10.92
C HIS A 63 12.15 2.69 -11.55
N PHE A 64 11.09 3.04 -10.85
CA PHE A 64 9.72 2.96 -11.36
C PHE A 64 8.81 4.01 -10.73
N VAL A 65 7.76 4.41 -11.45
CA VAL A 65 6.74 5.34 -10.96
C VAL A 65 5.75 4.57 -10.09
N ALA A 66 5.71 4.89 -8.80
CA ALA A 66 4.92 4.21 -7.77
C ALA A 66 3.51 4.81 -7.56
N SER A 67 3.21 5.96 -8.14
CA SER A 67 1.88 6.59 -7.98
C SER A 67 1.08 6.70 -9.28
N LYS A 68 1.48 5.98 -10.34
CA LYS A 68 0.78 6.05 -11.63
C LYS A 68 -0.64 5.47 -11.48
N PRO A 69 -1.70 6.27 -11.67
CA PRO A 69 -3.06 5.79 -11.54
C PRO A 69 -3.40 4.83 -12.68
N GLY A 70 -4.09 3.74 -12.32
CA GLY A 70 -4.87 2.91 -13.23
C GLY A 70 -6.32 2.81 -12.74
N LEU A 71 -7.26 2.62 -13.67
CA LEU A 71 -8.68 2.31 -13.38
C LEU A 71 -8.85 1.05 -12.50
N SER A 72 -7.78 0.27 -12.33
CA SER A 72 -7.69 -0.95 -11.52
C SER A 72 -7.37 -0.73 -10.04
N SER A 73 -7.12 0.50 -9.57
CA SER A 73 -6.84 0.77 -8.14
C SER A 73 -8.00 0.37 -7.19
N LEU A 74 -9.18 0.08 -7.74
CA LEU A 74 -10.36 -0.40 -7.01
C LEU A 74 -10.49 -1.92 -6.96
N SER A 75 -9.70 -2.67 -7.72
CA SER A 75 -9.77 -4.13 -7.80
C SER A 75 -8.37 -4.72 -7.71
N ASN A 76 -8.08 -5.39 -6.58
CA ASN A 76 -6.84 -6.07 -6.20
C ASN A 76 -5.85 -5.19 -5.43
N LYS A 77 -5.79 -5.43 -4.11
CA LYS A 77 -4.66 -5.05 -3.26
C LYS A 77 -3.45 -5.84 -3.75
N THR A 78 -2.48 -5.19 -4.37
CA THR A 78 -1.48 -5.83 -5.24
C THR A 78 -0.43 -6.69 -4.51
N VAL A 79 -0.25 -6.54 -3.20
CA VAL A 79 0.69 -7.35 -2.39
C VAL A 79 0.06 -7.87 -1.09
N GLY A 80 -1.04 -7.28 -0.62
CA GLY A 80 -1.75 -7.71 0.59
C GLY A 80 -1.12 -7.19 1.88
N MET A 81 -0.63 -5.94 1.89
CA MET A 81 -0.14 -5.34 3.14
C MET A 81 -1.32 -5.13 4.12
N PRO A 82 -1.08 -5.24 5.44
CA PRO A 82 -2.08 -4.87 6.45
C PRO A 82 -2.55 -3.42 6.25
N VAL A 83 -3.82 -3.12 6.54
CA VAL A 83 -4.40 -1.78 6.35
C VAL A 83 -4.74 -1.19 7.73
N PRO A 84 -4.10 -0.08 8.15
CA PRO A 84 -4.49 0.62 9.37
C PRO A 84 -5.85 1.31 9.19
N SER A 85 -6.55 1.59 10.29
CA SER A 85 -7.89 2.17 10.27
C SER A 85 -7.96 3.57 9.65
N ASP A 86 -6.83 4.28 9.60
CA ASP A 86 -6.69 5.62 9.05
C ASP A 86 -6.14 5.65 7.61
N ALA A 87 -5.95 4.49 6.98
CA ALA A 87 -5.43 4.44 5.62
C ALA A 87 -6.37 5.15 4.64
N ALA A 88 -5.81 6.02 3.79
CA ALA A 88 -6.57 6.60 2.70
C ALA A 88 -7.00 5.53 1.69
N ARG A 89 -8.06 5.81 0.93
CA ARG A 89 -8.75 4.81 0.11
C ARG A 89 -7.97 4.34 -1.12
N TYR A 90 -7.13 5.22 -1.68
CA TYR A 90 -6.49 5.00 -2.97
C TYR A 90 -4.99 4.86 -2.79
N PHE A 91 -4.50 3.63 -2.90
CA PHE A 91 -3.09 3.30 -2.78
C PHE A 91 -2.68 2.13 -3.68
N HIS A 92 -1.39 2.06 -3.94
CA HIS A 92 -0.74 0.90 -4.54
C HIS A 92 0.30 0.32 -3.60
N GLU A 93 0.46 -1.00 -3.65
CA GLU A 93 1.44 -1.74 -2.85
C GLU A 93 2.50 -2.33 -3.77
N TYR A 94 3.75 -2.27 -3.32
CA TYR A 94 4.93 -2.71 -4.03
C TYR A 94 5.81 -3.58 -3.13
N ILE A 95 6.46 -4.57 -3.73
CA ILE A 95 7.56 -5.29 -3.13
C ILE A 95 8.85 -4.55 -3.52
N VAL A 96 9.71 -4.26 -2.54
CA VAL A 96 11.00 -3.59 -2.74
C VAL A 96 12.12 -4.38 -2.07
N PRO A 97 13.37 -4.29 -2.55
CA PRO A 97 14.51 -4.87 -1.85
C PRO A 97 14.64 -4.30 -0.43
N ALA A 98 14.89 -5.17 0.54
CA ALA A 98 15.24 -4.76 1.90
C ALA A 98 16.76 -4.73 2.10
N GLY A 99 17.21 -3.98 3.10
CA GLY A 99 18.63 -3.87 3.47
C GLY A 99 19.47 -2.97 2.56
N GLU A 100 18.92 -2.52 1.43
CA GLU A 100 19.56 -1.58 0.50
C GLU A 100 18.90 -0.19 0.53
N PRO A 101 19.66 0.89 0.27
CA PRO A 101 19.09 2.22 0.25
C PRO A 101 18.08 2.36 -0.89
N MET A 102 16.91 2.91 -0.57
CA MET A 102 15.90 3.31 -1.54
C MET A 102 15.72 4.82 -1.47
N THR A 103 15.67 5.47 -2.64
CA THR A 103 15.37 6.89 -2.75
C THR A 103 13.96 7.10 -3.27
N VAL A 104 13.17 7.85 -2.51
CA VAL A 104 11.84 8.33 -2.89
C VAL A 104 11.99 9.72 -3.48
N HIS A 105 11.51 9.90 -4.71
CA HIS A 105 11.42 11.20 -5.36
C HIS A 105 9.94 11.52 -5.56
N ALA A 106 9.48 12.66 -5.07
CA ALA A 106 8.09 13.06 -5.10
C ALA A 106 7.92 14.45 -5.70
N GLN A 107 6.84 14.64 -6.45
CA GLN A 107 6.42 15.93 -6.98
C GLN A 107 4.90 16.02 -7.04
N VAL A 108 4.34 17.03 -6.39
CA VAL A 108 2.93 17.39 -6.48
C VAL A 108 2.68 18.20 -7.74
N VAL A 109 1.54 17.90 -8.36
CA VAL A 109 1.02 18.62 -9.52
C VAL A 109 -0.42 18.99 -9.17
N SER A 110 -0.69 20.28 -9.05
CA SER A 110 -1.99 20.81 -8.67
C SER A 110 -2.59 21.69 -9.77
N GLU A 111 -3.92 21.87 -9.74
CA GLU A 111 -4.60 22.86 -10.56
C GLU A 111 -4.87 24.11 -9.73
N ARG A 112 -4.40 25.28 -10.19
CA ARG A 112 -4.67 26.58 -9.57
C ARG A 112 -5.60 27.40 -10.44
N PHE A 113 -6.56 28.07 -9.81
CA PHE A 113 -7.49 28.98 -10.48
C PHE A 113 -7.03 30.41 -10.27
N ILE A 114 -6.58 31.07 -11.33
CA ILE A 114 -6.13 32.47 -11.28
C ILE A 114 -6.96 33.25 -12.29
N GLY A 115 -7.74 34.23 -11.81
CA GLY A 115 -8.58 35.06 -12.67
C GLY A 115 -9.59 34.28 -13.52
N GLY A 116 -10.15 33.19 -12.99
CA GLY A 116 -11.12 32.34 -13.70
C GLY A 116 -10.52 31.36 -14.73
N LYS A 117 -9.20 31.32 -14.88
CA LYS A 117 -8.49 30.35 -15.74
C LYS A 117 -7.78 29.29 -14.89
N ARG A 118 -7.77 28.05 -15.40
CA ARG A 118 -7.03 26.93 -14.79
C ARG A 118 -5.58 26.94 -15.25
N TYR A 119 -4.68 26.85 -14.29
CA TYR A 119 -3.25 26.71 -14.51
C TYR A 119 -2.76 25.46 -13.83
N ARG A 120 -1.87 24.72 -14.49
CA ARG A 120 -1.16 23.62 -13.87
C ARG A 120 0.01 24.19 -13.06
N ALA A 121 -0.02 24.01 -11.75
CA ALA A 121 1.10 24.27 -10.87
C ALA A 121 1.89 22.98 -10.65
N ILE A 122 3.21 23.09 -10.70
CA ILE A 122 4.12 21.97 -10.49
C ILE A 122 5.05 22.43 -9.38
N ASP A 123 4.95 21.78 -8.23
CA ASP A 123 5.74 22.13 -7.07
C ASP A 123 7.16 21.57 -7.22
N ALA A 124 8.10 22.16 -6.47
CA ALA A 124 9.49 21.75 -6.51
C ALA A 124 9.61 20.31 -5.99
N ALA A 125 10.14 19.41 -6.81
CA ALA A 125 10.28 18.02 -6.41
C ALA A 125 11.20 17.87 -5.19
N LYS A 126 10.85 16.92 -4.33
CA LYS A 126 11.63 16.57 -3.15
C LYS A 126 12.07 15.13 -3.19
N SER A 127 13.13 14.84 -2.46
CA SER A 127 13.68 13.50 -2.42
C SER A 127 14.18 13.17 -1.03
N SER A 128 13.98 11.91 -0.65
CA SER A 128 14.40 11.39 0.64
C SER A 128 14.81 9.94 0.48
N THR A 129 15.69 9.46 1.35
CA THR A 129 16.20 8.09 1.31
C THR A 129 16.02 7.41 2.65
N PHE A 130 15.79 6.10 2.60
CA PHE A 130 15.81 5.22 3.76
C PHE A 130 16.17 3.80 3.32
N VAL A 131 16.42 2.93 4.29
CA VAL A 131 16.74 1.51 4.07
C VAL A 131 15.58 0.69 4.63
N PRO A 132 14.71 0.11 3.79
CA PRO A 132 13.63 -0.75 4.25
C PRO A 132 14.18 -2.00 4.94
N GLU A 133 13.59 -2.40 6.07
CA GLU A 133 13.98 -3.59 6.81
C GLU A 133 13.27 -4.85 6.29
N HIS A 134 13.95 -5.99 6.40
CA HIS A 134 13.49 -7.30 5.92
C HIS A 134 12.21 -7.73 6.61
N GLY A 135 11.10 -7.93 5.88
CA GLY A 135 9.82 -8.33 6.48
C GLY A 135 8.88 -7.17 6.80
N HIS A 136 9.36 -5.93 6.72
CA HIS A 136 8.63 -4.76 7.21
C HIS A 136 7.74 -4.14 6.12
N ASN A 137 6.74 -3.39 6.60
CA ASN A 137 5.70 -2.80 5.79
C ASN A 137 5.69 -1.30 6.02
N TYR A 138 5.86 -0.51 4.96
CA TYR A 138 5.96 0.94 5.07
C TYR A 138 4.86 1.64 4.26
N GLU A 139 4.38 2.76 4.77
CA GLU A 139 3.52 3.68 4.03
C GLU A 139 4.28 4.97 3.73
N ILE A 140 4.23 5.40 2.48
CA ILE A 140 4.85 6.65 2.00
C ILE A 140 3.75 7.66 1.66
N PHE A 141 3.87 8.84 2.24
CA PHE A 141 2.97 9.98 2.04
C PHE A 141 3.74 11.15 1.46
N VAL A 142 3.02 11.96 0.68
CA VAL A 142 3.50 13.25 0.21
C VAL A 142 2.45 14.27 0.60
N GLN A 143 2.83 15.24 1.41
CA GLN A 143 1.94 16.30 1.86
C GLN A 143 2.30 17.60 1.16
N ASP A 144 1.28 18.25 0.59
CA ASP A 144 1.35 19.64 0.15
C ASP A 144 1.27 20.54 1.39
N ASN A 145 2.26 21.41 1.57
CA ASN A 145 2.44 22.23 2.77
C ASN A 145 2.54 23.74 2.45
N ASP A 146 1.88 24.23 1.39
CA ASP A 146 2.00 25.65 0.92
C ASP A 146 3.46 26.08 0.71
N GLY A 147 4.32 25.11 0.41
CA GLY A 147 5.77 25.15 0.33
C GLY A 147 6.27 23.91 -0.41
N PRO A 148 7.57 23.57 -0.36
CA PRO A 148 8.01 22.35 -1.02
C PRO A 148 7.43 21.10 -0.34
N ASP A 149 6.93 20.17 -1.16
CA ASP A 149 6.31 18.92 -0.72
C ASP A 149 7.15 18.16 0.30
N GLU A 150 6.56 17.69 1.39
CA GLU A 150 7.29 16.87 2.36
C GLU A 150 6.93 15.39 2.17
N ILE A 151 7.97 14.55 2.13
CA ILE A 151 7.81 13.09 2.06
C ILE A 151 7.84 12.57 3.49
N PHE A 152 6.86 11.75 3.85
CA PHE A 152 6.81 11.05 5.13
C PHE A 152 6.79 9.54 4.91
N ALA A 153 7.42 8.83 5.83
CA ALA A 153 7.30 7.38 5.94
C ALA A 153 6.78 7.00 7.31
N ARG A 154 5.96 5.96 7.37
CA ARG A 154 5.60 5.28 8.62
C ARG A 154 5.63 3.77 8.41
N GLU A 155 5.99 3.04 9.43
CA GLU A 155 5.97 1.59 9.44
C GLU A 155 4.63 1.09 9.99
N LEU A 156 4.11 0.01 9.40
CA LEU A 156 2.94 -0.69 9.88
C LEU A 156 3.36 -1.76 10.89
N VAL A 157 2.85 -1.61 12.11
CA VAL A 157 3.15 -2.52 13.22
C VAL A 157 1.86 -3.25 13.61
N SER A 158 1.88 -4.57 13.45
CA SER A 158 0.79 -5.44 13.90
C SER A 158 0.81 -5.57 15.42
N GLY A 159 -0.33 -5.32 16.06
CA GLY A 159 -0.52 -5.50 17.50
C GLY A 159 -1.83 -6.23 17.81
N ALA A 160 -2.08 -6.47 19.11
CA ALA A 160 -3.28 -7.17 19.57
C ALA A 160 -4.59 -6.46 19.18
N ASN A 161 -4.54 -5.14 18.99
CA ASN A 161 -5.70 -4.30 18.66
C ASN A 161 -5.80 -3.98 17.16
N GLY A 162 -5.05 -4.69 16.31
CA GLY A 162 -5.02 -4.47 14.87
C GLY A 162 -3.72 -3.82 14.39
N ILE A 163 -3.80 -3.05 13.31
CA ILE A 163 -2.64 -2.47 12.62
C ILE A 163 -2.46 -1.03 13.09
N SER A 164 -1.33 -0.77 13.72
CA SER A 164 -0.89 0.56 14.14
C SER A 164 0.20 1.07 13.21
N THR A 165 0.53 2.36 13.33
CA THR A 165 1.61 2.96 12.55
C THR A 165 2.59 3.70 13.45
N VAL A 166 3.88 3.65 13.10
CA VAL A 166 4.94 4.40 13.79
C VAL A 166 5.74 5.21 12.76
N PRO A 167 6.10 6.48 13.05
CA PRO A 167 6.91 7.27 12.14
C PRO A 167 8.23 6.56 11.81
N HIS A 168 8.59 6.51 10.52
CA HIS A 168 9.86 5.97 10.06
C HIS A 168 10.73 7.13 9.55
N PRO A 169 11.93 7.33 10.13
CA PRO A 169 12.76 8.48 9.80
C PRO A 169 13.29 8.38 8.36
N LEU A 170 13.09 9.45 7.60
CA LEU A 170 13.68 9.62 6.28
C LEU A 170 14.93 10.50 6.38
N LYS A 171 15.93 10.20 5.55
CA LYS A 171 17.16 10.99 5.43
C LYS A 171 17.11 11.86 4.17
N PRO A 172 17.72 13.05 4.17
CA PRO A 172 17.96 13.79 2.94
C PRO A 172 18.74 12.94 1.94
N THR A 173 18.44 13.06 0.65
CA THR A 173 19.23 12.40 -0.39
C THR A 173 20.61 13.02 -0.51
N GLY A 174 21.62 12.17 -0.75
CA GLY A 174 22.95 12.63 -1.13
C GLY A 174 23.01 13.06 -2.59
N THR A 175 24.14 13.66 -2.99
CA THR A 175 24.51 13.78 -4.41
C THR A 175 25.02 12.45 -4.92
N CYS A 176 24.56 12.02 -6.10
CA CYS A 176 25.15 10.86 -6.77
C CYS A 176 26.61 11.16 -7.12
N LYS A 177 27.52 10.25 -6.77
CA LYS A 177 28.87 10.28 -7.31
C LYS A 177 28.80 9.68 -8.72
N LEU A 178 29.13 10.50 -9.71
CA LEU A 178 29.34 10.08 -11.09
C LEU A 178 30.66 9.33 -11.22
#